data_AF-A0ABD5YVT2-F1
#
_entry.id   AF-A0ABD5YVT2-F1
#
_cell.length_a   1.000
_cell.length_b   1.000
_cell.length_c   1.000
_cell.angle_alpha   90.00
_cell.angle_beta   90.00
_cell.angle_gamma   90.00
#
_symmetry.space_group_name_H-M   'P 1'
#
loop_
_entity.id
_entity.type
_entity.pdbx_description
1 polymer ?
#
loop_
_entity_poly.entity_id
_entity_poly.type
_entity_poly.pdbx_seq_one_letter_code
_entity_poly.pdbx_strand_id
1 'polypeptide(L)' 'MTIREKLFSFSWDAWNHPWRAVALTPVFSFVGVTIGYLGGVHLVDSSLWVKVAPTLFTIGTLYVGYALLAVIDEC' A
#
# COMPACT_ATOMS: atom_id res chain seq x y z
N MET A 1 -3.14 -14.84 -14.70
CA MET A 1 -3.08 -14.79 -13.22
C MET A 1 -3.97 -13.64 -12.78
N THR A 2 -4.76 -13.81 -11.72
CA THR A 2 -5.76 -12.80 -11.30
C THR A 2 -5.12 -11.70 -10.45
N ILE A 3 -5.70 -10.49 -10.44
CA ILE A 3 -5.29 -9.36 -9.57
C ILE A 3 -5.15 -9.79 -8.11
N ARG A 4 -6.03 -10.69 -7.63
CA ARG A 4 -5.98 -11.24 -6.27
C ARG A 4 -4.67 -11.98 -6.00
N GLU A 5 -4.19 -12.79 -6.94
CA GLU A 5 -2.94 -13.53 -6.77
C GLU A 5 -1.72 -12.59 -6.75
N LYS A 6 -1.74 -11.53 -7.58
CA LYS A 6 -0.68 -10.49 -7.55
C LYS A 6 -0.65 -9.72 -6.22
N LEU A 7 -1.81 -9.47 -5.61
CA LEU A 7 -1.92 -8.75 -4.32
C LEU A 7 -1.47 -9.57 -3.11
N PHE A 8 -1.68 -10.89 -3.14
CA PHE A 8 -1.38 -11.77 -2.01
C PHE A 8 -0.10 -12.60 -2.20
N SER A 9 0.49 -12.61 -3.39
CA SER A 9 1.80 -13.23 -3.61
C SER A 9 2.90 -12.19 -3.46
N PHE A 10 3.86 -12.45 -2.57
CA PHE A 10 5.14 -11.73 -2.52
C PHE A 10 6.09 -12.12 -3.66
N SER A 11 5.57 -12.80 -4.70
CA SER A 11 6.34 -13.19 -5.88
C SER A 11 6.33 -12.05 -6.88
N TRP A 12 7.45 -11.36 -6.98
CA TRP A 12 7.64 -10.30 -7.98
C TRP A 12 7.61 -10.84 -9.41
N ASP A 13 7.93 -12.12 -9.60
CA ASP A 13 7.86 -12.81 -10.90
C ASP A 13 6.42 -12.89 -11.46
N ALA A 14 5.40 -12.62 -10.64
CA ALA A 14 4.01 -12.59 -11.05
C ALA A 14 3.60 -11.32 -11.83
N TRP A 15 4.49 -10.32 -11.93
CA TRP A 15 4.22 -9.03 -12.57
C TRP A 15 4.83 -8.97 -13.97
N ASN A 16 4.14 -8.39 -14.96
CA ASN A 16 4.71 -8.19 -16.30
C ASN A 16 5.87 -7.18 -16.24
N HIS A 17 5.77 -6.19 -15.34
CA HIS A 17 6.81 -5.19 -15.07
C HIS A 17 7.17 -5.15 -13.58
N PRO A 18 7.95 -6.14 -13.07
CA PRO A 18 8.24 -6.27 -11.65
C PRO A 18 8.95 -5.06 -11.05
N TRP A 19 9.78 -4.38 -11.85
CA TRP A 19 10.49 -3.19 -11.43
C TRP A 19 9.56 -2.05 -11.00
N ARG A 20 8.35 -1.93 -11.60
CA ARG A 20 7.38 -0.89 -11.24
C ARG A 20 6.85 -1.11 -9.84
N ALA A 21 6.51 -2.35 -9.52
CA ALA A 21 6.00 -2.72 -8.21
C ALA A 21 7.08 -2.50 -7.14
N VAL A 22 8.33 -2.91 -7.39
CA VAL A 22 9.47 -2.67 -6.49
C VAL A 22 9.74 -1.17 -6.30
N ALA A 23 9.76 -0.38 -7.36
CA ALA A 23 10.06 1.05 -7.29
C ALA A 23 8.94 1.88 -6.61
N LEU A 24 7.68 1.47 -6.75
CA LEU A 24 6.54 2.20 -6.21
C LEU A 24 6.14 1.76 -4.80
N THR A 25 6.59 0.58 -4.35
CA THR A 25 6.36 0.10 -2.97
C THR A 25 6.81 1.11 -1.90
N PRO A 26 8.03 1.70 -1.97
CA PRO A 26 8.44 2.75 -1.05
C PRO A 26 7.55 4.00 -1.13
N VAL A 27 7.09 4.35 -2.32
CA VAL A 27 6.23 5.52 -2.55
C VAL A 27 4.88 5.33 -1.87
N PHE A 28 4.22 4.20 -2.08
CA PHE A 28 2.95 3.90 -1.41
C PHE A 28 3.09 3.78 0.10
N SER A 29 4.20 3.20 0.55
CA SER A 29 4.49 3.10 1.99
C SER A 29 4.65 4.48 2.60
N PHE A 30 5.42 5.36 1.96
CA PHE A 30 5.62 6.74 2.41
C PHE A 30 4.29 7.50 2.47
N VAL A 31 3.48 7.43 1.40
CA VAL A 31 2.17 8.08 1.35
C VAL A 31 1.26 7.59 2.49
N GLY A 32 1.20 6.28 2.72
CA GLY A 32 0.36 5.72 3.79
C GLY A 32 0.82 6.12 5.19
N VAL A 33 2.13 6.15 5.45
CA VAL A 33 2.69 6.68 6.71
C VAL A 33 2.32 8.14 6.88
N THR A 34 2.53 8.98 5.85
CA THR A 34 2.21 10.41 5.90
C THR A 34 0.74 10.65 6.17
N ILE A 35 -0.17 9.97 5.46
CA ILE A 35 -1.61 10.09 5.68
C ILE A 35 -1.98 9.64 7.08
N GLY A 36 -1.43 8.52 7.57
CA GLY A 36 -1.77 8.01 8.89
C GLY A 36 -1.22 8.86 10.04
N TYR A 37 -0.08 9.53 9.87
CA TYR A 37 0.43 10.50 10.85
C TYR A 37 -0.38 11.80 10.86
N LEU A 38 -0.63 12.37 9.67
CA LEU A 38 -1.37 13.64 9.55
C LEU A 38 -2.85 13.47 9.90
N GLY A 39 -3.46 12.36 9.49
CA GLY A 39 -4.86 12.05 9.75
C GLY A 39 -5.08 11.45 11.13
N GLY A 40 -4.15 10.62 11.64
CA GLY A 40 -4.31 9.91 12.91
C GLY A 40 -4.55 10.83 14.10
N VAL A 41 -3.86 11.97 14.16
CA VAL A 41 -4.06 12.98 15.23
C VAL A 41 -5.43 13.68 15.17
N HIS A 42 -6.14 13.59 14.05
CA HIS A 42 -7.45 14.21 13.84
C HIS A 42 -8.61 13.20 13.78
N LEU A 43 -8.31 11.91 13.57
CA LEU A 43 -9.31 10.86 13.37
C LEU A 43 -9.57 10.04 14.65
N VAL A 44 -8.64 10.05 15.60
CA VAL A 44 -8.71 9.22 16.80
C VAL A 44 -8.16 9.96 18.03
N ASP A 45 -8.93 9.98 19.13
CA ASP A 45 -8.52 10.64 20.39
C ASP A 45 -7.59 9.77 21.26
N SER A 46 -7.47 8.49 20.93
CA SER A 46 -6.66 7.54 21.71
C SER A 46 -5.21 7.57 21.27
N SER A 47 -4.30 7.77 22.25
CA SER A 47 -2.86 7.73 22.03
C SER A 47 -2.35 6.39 21.46
N LEU A 48 -3.07 5.29 21.70
CA LEU A 48 -2.81 4.00 21.08
C LEU A 48 -3.14 4.04 19.59
N TRP A 49 -4.34 4.51 19.24
CA TRP A 49 -4.79 4.55 17.85
C TRP A 49 -4.00 5.55 17.01
N VAL A 50 -3.51 6.65 17.58
CA VAL A 50 -2.58 7.58 16.90
C VAL A 50 -1.29 6.85 16.48
N LYS A 51 -0.81 5.88 17.27
CA LYS A 51 0.38 5.08 16.93
C LYS A 51 0.08 3.97 15.93
N VAL A 52 -1.13 3.41 15.96
CA VAL A 52 -1.54 2.30 15.07
C VAL A 52 -2.01 2.80 13.70
N ALA A 53 -2.58 4.00 13.62
CA ALA A 53 -3.11 4.58 12.40
C ALA A 53 -2.08 4.63 11.25
N PRO A 54 -0.83 5.13 11.44
CA PRO A 54 0.20 5.07 10.40
C PRO A 54 0.38 3.68 9.79
N THR A 55 0.43 2.63 10.61
CA THR A 55 0.59 1.25 10.13
C THR A 55 -0.63 0.80 9.30
N LEU A 56 -1.86 1.08 9.77
CA LEU A 56 -3.07 0.70 9.04
C LEU A 56 -3.20 1.44 7.71
N PHE A 57 -2.92 2.75 7.68
CA PHE A 57 -2.94 3.53 6.45
C PHE A 57 -1.84 3.07 5.49
N THR A 58 -0.65 2.72 5.98
CA THR A 58 0.43 2.13 5.16
C THR A 58 -0.02 0.86 4.48
N ILE A 59 -0.59 -0.08 5.24
CA ILE A 59 -1.12 -1.34 4.70
C ILE A 59 -2.20 -1.06 3.66
N GLY A 60 -3.18 -0.21 3.97
CA GLY A 60 -4.25 0.14 3.03
C GLY A 60 -3.73 0.77 1.74
N THR A 61 -2.77 1.69 1.84
CA THR A 61 -2.19 2.37 0.68
C THR A 61 -1.39 1.41 -0.20
N LEU A 62 -0.69 0.44 0.40
CA LEU A 62 -0.01 -0.62 -0.35
C LEU A 62 -1.00 -1.50 -1.12
N TYR A 63 -2.10 -1.94 -0.49
CA TYR A 63 -3.12 -2.74 -1.19
C TYR A 63 -3.77 -1.98 -2.34
N VAL A 64 -4.14 -0.71 -2.13
CA VAL A 64 -4.73 0.12 -3.18
C VAL A 64 -3.72 0.40 -4.30
N GLY A 65 -2.48 0.75 -3.95
CA GLY A 65 -1.41 1.02 -4.91
C GLY A 65 -1.06 -0.19 -5.76
N TYR A 66 -0.97 -1.38 -5.16
CA TYR A 66 -0.77 -2.62 -5.89
C TYR A 66 -1.99 -3.02 -6.73
N ALA A 67 -3.22 -2.76 -6.28
CA ALA A 67 -4.40 -3.03 -7.08
C ALA A 67 -4.41 -2.16 -8.35
N LEU A 68 -4.08 -0.87 -8.22
CA LEU A 68 -3.93 0.05 -9.35
C LEU A 68 -2.80 -0.39 -10.29
N LEU A 69 -1.65 -0.79 -9.73
CA LEU A 69 -0.56 -1.31 -10.55
C LEU A 69 -0.94 -2.59 -11.27
N ALA A 70 -1.69 -3.48 -10.63
CA ALA A 70 -2.11 -4.74 -11.25
C ALA A 70 -3.02 -4.47 -12.47
N VAL A 71 -3.92 -3.48 -12.37
CA VAL A 71 -4.74 -3.02 -13.49
C VAL A 71 -3.89 -2.41 -14.61
N ILE A 72 -2.92 -1.56 -14.27
CA ILE A 72 -2.03 -0.93 -15.26
C ILE A 72 -1.11 -1.96 -15.93
N ASP A 73 -0.69 -3.00 -15.19
CA ASP A 73 0.20 -4.05 -15.67
C ASP A 73 -0.51 -5.08 -16.58
N GLU A 74 -1.85 -5.14 -16.51
CA GLU A 74 -2.70 -5.92 -17.42
C GLU A 74 -3.07 -5.18 -18.71
N CYS A 75 -2.86 -3.86 -18.78
CA CYS A 75 -3.01 -3.04 -19.98
C CYS A 75 -1.71 -2.97 -20.80
#